data_AF-A0A4Q4BPI1-F1
#
_entry.id   AF-A0A4Q4BPI1-F1
#
_cell.length_a   1.000
_cell.length_b   1.000
_cell.length_c   1.000
_cell.angle_alpha   90.00
_cell.angle_beta   90.00
_cell.angle_gamma   90.00
#
_symmetry.space_group_name_H-M   'P 1'
#
loop_
_entity.id
_entity.type
_entity.pdbx_description
1 polymer ?
#
loop_
_entity_poly.entity_id
_entity_poly.type
_entity_poly.pdbx_seq_one_letter_code
_entity_poly.pdbx_strand_id
1 'polypeptide(L)' 'MANEEIEIDTDALQRRMDGAMASLKTEFGSLRTGRASASIVEPIQVDAYGQMTPINQLGTVNVPEPRMVVI' A
#
# COMPACT_ATOMS: atom_id res chain seq x y z
N MET A 1 42.44 -19.82 -19.03
CA MET A 1 41.87 -18.72 -18.23
C MET A 1 40.46 -19.14 -17.91
N ALA A 2 40.23 -19.49 -16.65
CA ALA A 2 39.08 -20.25 -16.20
C ALA A 2 37.78 -19.48 -16.45
N ASN A 3 36.81 -20.13 -17.09
CA ASN A 3 35.42 -19.70 -16.99
C ASN A 3 34.99 -20.02 -15.55
N GLU A 4 35.00 -19.01 -14.69
CA GLU A 4 34.23 -19.04 -13.45
C GLU A 4 32.77 -19.22 -13.85
N GLU A 5 32.28 -20.44 -13.70
CA GLU A 5 30.85 -20.74 -13.67
C GLU A 5 30.29 -19.96 -12.49
N ILE A 6 29.75 -18.77 -12.76
CA ILE A 6 29.03 -17.99 -11.77
C ILE A 6 27.81 -18.86 -11.43
N GLU A 7 27.85 -19.50 -10.28
CA GLU A 7 26.68 -20.17 -9.71
C GLU A 7 25.69 -19.06 -9.32
N ILE A 8 24.85 -18.68 -10.30
CA ILE A 8 23.85 -17.64 -10.11
C ILE A 8 22.76 -18.22 -9.23
N ASP A 9 22.73 -17.80 -7.96
CA ASP A 9 21.62 -18.07 -7.04
C ASP A 9 20.35 -17.34 -7.54
N THR A 10 19.59 -18.05 -8.37
CA THR A 10 18.32 -17.57 -8.92
C THR A 10 17.28 -17.28 -7.84
N ASP A 11 17.33 -17.98 -6.70
CA ASP A 11 16.39 -17.78 -5.60
C ASP A 11 16.67 -16.49 -4.84
N ALA A 12 17.94 -16.10 -4.68
CA ALA A 12 18.31 -14.80 -4.15
C ALA A 12 17.93 -13.65 -5.10
N LEU A 13 18.07 -13.84 -6.41
CA LEU A 13 17.64 -12.86 -7.42
C LEU A 13 16.12 -12.67 -7.40
N GLN A 14 15.36 -13.78 -7.39
CA GLN A 14 13.90 -13.75 -7.33
C GLN A 14 13.42 -13.01 -6.08
N ARG A 15 13.98 -13.31 -4.90
CA ARG A 15 13.65 -12.61 -3.65
C ARG A 15 13.92 -11.11 -3.71
N ARG A 16 15.01 -10.69 -4.34
CA ARG A 16 15.33 -9.26 -4.53
C ARG A 16 14.35 -8.58 -5.48
N MET A 17 13.97 -9.25 -6.57
CA MET A 17 12.97 -8.73 -7.50
C MET A 17 11.59 -8.60 -6.85
N ASP A 18 11.17 -9.62 -6.09
CA ASP A 18 9.90 -9.60 -5.37
C ASP A 18 9.89 -8.50 -4.30
N GLY A 19 11.01 -8.29 -3.59
CA GLY A 19 11.18 -7.19 -2.64
C GLY A 19 11.08 -5.81 -3.32
N ALA A 20 11.73 -5.63 -4.48
CA ALA A 20 11.62 -4.39 -5.25
C ALA A 20 10.19 -4.14 -5.74
N MET A 21 9.50 -5.18 -6.22
CA MET A 21 8.11 -5.11 -6.64
C MET A 21 7.15 -4.80 -5.48
N ALA A 22 7.40 -5.34 -4.29
CA ALA A 22 6.62 -5.06 -3.09
C ALA A 22 6.77 -3.61 -2.63
N SER A 23 8.01 -3.09 -2.61
CA SER A 23 8.29 -1.68 -2.31
C SER A 23 7.63 -0.76 -3.33
N LEU A 24 7.74 -1.09 -4.62
CA LEU A 24 7.10 -0.36 -5.72
C LEU A 24 5.58 -0.29 -5.51
N LYS A 25 4.93 -1.42 -5.22
CA LYS A 25 3.48 -1.48 -5.00
C LYS A 25 3.05 -0.66 -3.78
N THR A 26 3.87 -0.64 -2.73
CA THR A 26 3.63 0.15 -1.52
C THR A 26 3.71 1.65 -1.81
N GLU A 27 4.73 2.07 -2.55
CA GLU A 27 4.91 3.46 -3.01
C GLU A 27 3.76 3.89 -3.93
N PHE A 28 3.34 3.06 -4.88
CA PHE A 28 2.19 3.37 -5.75
C PHE A 28 0.85 3.39 -5.01
N GLY A 29 0.68 2.58 -3.96
CA GLY A 29 -0.51 2.59 -3.12
C GLY A 29 -0.62 3.84 -2.26
N SER A 30 0.52 4.36 -1.79
CA SER A 30 0.57 5.62 -1.04
C SER A 30 0.55 6.86 -1.94
N LEU A 31 0.85 6.71 -3.23
CA LEU A 31 0.88 7.78 -4.22
C LEU A 31 -0.52 8.36 -4.44
N ARG A 32 -0.72 9.58 -3.95
CA ARG A 32 -1.97 10.34 -4.09
C ARG A 32 -2.13 10.87 -5.52
N THR A 33 -2.60 10.01 -6.42
CA THR A 33 -2.81 10.33 -7.85
C THR A 33 -4.02 11.22 -8.14
N GLY A 34 -4.66 11.79 -7.11
CA GLY A 34 -5.88 12.60 -7.25
C GLY A 34 -7.15 11.77 -7.54
N ARG A 35 -7.04 10.43 -7.49
CA ARG A 35 -8.17 9.51 -7.45
C ARG A 35 -8.58 9.27 -6.01
N ALA A 36 -9.87 9.42 -5.72
CA ALA A 36 -10.49 9.04 -4.48
C ALA A 36 -10.20 7.54 -4.23
N SER A 37 -9.50 7.25 -3.14
CA SER A 37 -9.21 5.89 -2.68
C SER A 37 -9.55 5.82 -1.21
N ALA A 38 -10.18 4.72 -0.78
CA ALA A 38 -10.53 4.49 0.62
C ALA A 38 -9.29 4.50 1.54
N SER A 39 -8.11 4.22 0.98
CA SER A 39 -6.82 4.26 1.69
C SER A 39 -6.43 5.66 2.18
N ILE A 40 -7.04 6.72 1.66
CA ILE A 40 -6.78 8.11 2.09
C ILE A 40 -7.36 8.36 3.49
N VAL A 41 -8.44 7.68 3.85
CA VAL A 41 -9.18 7.88 5.11
C VAL A 41 -8.71 6.93 6.22
N GLU A 42 -7.95 5.90 5.86
CA GLU A 42 -7.40 4.87 6.75
C GLU A 42 -6.58 5.41 7.95
N PRO A 43 -5.73 6.45 7.81
CA PRO A 43 -5.00 7.01 8.94
C PRO A 43 -5.83 7.98 9.81
N ILE A 44 -7.09 8.26 9.46
CA ILE A 44 -7.93 9.20 10.22
C ILE A 44 -8.53 8.48 11.44
N GLN A 45 -8.10 8.92 12.61
CA GLN A 45 -8.66 8.51 13.90
C GLN A 45 -9.69 9.54 14.37
N VAL A 46 -10.83 9.07 14.82
CA VAL A 46 -11.92 9.88 15.35
C VAL A 46 -12.09 9.53 16.83
N ASP A 47 -12.34 10.55 17.65
CA ASP A 47 -12.68 10.33 19.06
C ASP A 47 -14.11 9.76 19.15
N ALA A 48 -14.20 8.50 19.54
CA ALA A 48 -15.45 7.82 19.85
C ALA A 48 -15.48 7.54 21.35
N TYR A 49 -16.31 8.29 22.08
CA TYR A 49 -16.53 8.12 23.52
C TYR A 49 -15.24 8.16 24.36
N GLY A 50 -14.26 9.00 24.00
CA GLY A 50 -13.01 9.16 24.72
C GLY A 50 -11.89 8.21 24.27
N GLN A 51 -12.09 7.44 23.20
CA GLN A 51 -11.06 6.58 22.60
C GLN A 51 -10.85 6.91 21.12
N MET A 52 -9.58 7.01 20.72
CA MET A 52 -9.17 7.20 19.34
C MET A 52 -9.45 5.92 18.54
N THR A 53 -10.54 5.94 17.79
CA THR A 53 -11.00 4.80 16.98
C THR A 53 -10.82 5.14 15.50
N PRO A 54 -10.28 4.22 14.67
CA PRO A 54 -10.13 4.49 13.25
C PRO A 54 -11.51 4.62 12.58
N ILE A 55 -11.63 5.57 11.64
CA ILE A 55 -12.90 5.93 11.02
C ILE A 55 -13.57 4.78 10.24
N ASN A 56 -12.77 3.82 9.76
CA ASN A 56 -13.23 2.61 9.08
C ASN A 56 -14.05 1.67 9.97
N GLN A 57 -13.98 1.80 11.30
CA GLN A 57 -14.76 1.02 12.26
C GLN A 57 -16.06 1.72 12.66
N LEU A 58 -16.18 3.03 12.38
CA LEU A 58 -17.32 3.86 12.77
C LEU A 58 -18.29 4.11 11.61
N GLY A 59 -17.80 4.08 10.36
CA GLY A 59 -18.58 4.34 9.16
C GLY A 59 -18.11 3.53 7.95
N THR A 60 -18.96 3.42 6.93
CA THR A 60 -18.63 2.68 5.70
C THR A 60 -18.10 3.64 4.65
N VAL A 61 -16.81 3.56 4.36
CA VAL A 61 -16.18 4.37 3.32
C VAL A 61 -16.59 3.87 1.93
N ASN A 62 -17.31 4.69 1.18
CA ASN A 62 -17.71 4.42 -0.20
C ASN A 62 -17.08 5.44 -1.14
N VAL A 63 -16.64 4.99 -2.32
CA VAL A 63 -16.09 5.86 -3.37
C VAL A 63 -16.98 5.72 -4.62
N PRO A 64 -18.09 6.48 -4.71
CA PRO A 64 -19.00 6.39 -5.85
C PRO A 64 -18.39 6.99 -7.12
N GLU A 65 -17.50 7.98 -6.98
CA GLU A 65 -16.86 8.67 -8.09
C GLU A 65 -15.36 8.86 -7.83
N PRO A 66 -14.50 8.88 -8.87
CA PRO A 66 -13.05 9.02 -8.70
C PRO A 66 -12.59 10.31 -8.01
N ARG A 67 -13.47 11.26 -7.73
CA ARG A 67 -13.18 12.54 -7.07
C ARG A 67 -13.96 12.76 -5.77
N MET A 68 -14.81 11.82 -5.36
CA MET A 68 -15.67 11.96 -4.20
C MET A 68 -15.55 10.75 -3.28
N VAL A 69 -15.35 11.00 -1.99
CA VAL A 69 -15.37 9.99 -0.93
C VAL A 69 -16.59 10.28 -0.05
N VAL A 70 -17.42 9.27 0.19
CA VAL A 70 -18.57 9.31 1.09
C VAL A 70 -18.24 8.42 2.29
N ILE A 71 -18.52 8.90 3.51
CA ILE A 71 -18.21 8.22 4.78
C ILE A 71 -19.49 8.13 5.59
#